data_AF-A0A7C6J1U9-F1
#
_entry.id   AF-A0A7C6J1U9-F1
#
_cell.length_a   1.000
_cell.length_b   1.000
_cell.length_c   1.000
_cell.angle_alpha   90.00
_cell.angle_beta   90.00
_cell.angle_gamma   90.00
#
_symmetry.space_group_name_H-M   'P 1'
#
loop_
_entity.id
_entity.type
_entity.pdbx_description
1 polymer ?
#
loop_
_entity_poly.entity_id
_entity_poly.type
_entity_poly.pdbx_seq_one_letter_code
_entity_poly.pdbx_strand_id
1 'polypeptide(L)' 'MLKFIKWMLKSILLGVVIIFVFNIIGVYLNLNIPVNVWTIIIVGILKVPGLIMLLILSII' A
#
# COMPACT_ATOMS: atom_id res chain seq x y z
N MET A 1 2.16 9.31 -23.30
CA MET A 1 1.79 7.97 -22.78
C MET A 1 2.89 7.28 -21.98
N LEU A 2 4.09 7.04 -22.52
CA LEU A 2 5.13 6.25 -21.84
C LEU A 2 5.53 6.74 -20.43
N LYS A 3 5.58 8.07 -20.22
CA LYS A 3 5.88 8.66 -18.91
C LYS A 3 4.83 8.30 -17.84
N PHE A 4 3.56 8.27 -18.23
CA PHE A 4 2.46 7.91 -17.34
C PHE A 4 2.52 6.42 -16.96
N ILE A 5 2.75 5.54 -17.94
CA ILE A 5 2.89 4.10 -17.71
C ILE A 5 4.08 3.80 -16.77
N LYS A 6 5.23 4.44 -17.00
CA LYS A 6 6.40 4.31 -16.11
C LYS A 6 6.11 4.79 -14.69
N TRP A 7 5.39 5.90 -14.55
CA TRP A 7 4.98 6.40 -13.24
C TRP A 7 4.04 5.42 -12.54
N MET A 8 3.04 4.90 -13.26
CA MET A 8 2.05 3.96 -12.72
C MET A 8 2.72 2.66 -12.24
N LEU A 9 3.64 2.09 -13.03
CA LEU A 9 4.43 0.92 -12.63
C LEU A 9 5.27 1.17 -11.38
N LYS A 10 5.94 2.32 -11.30
CA LYS A 10 6.71 2.70 -10.09
C LYS A 10 5.81 2.84 -8.88
N SER A 11 4.64 3.44 -9.04
CA SER A 11 3.64 3.59 -7.97
C SER A 11 3.14 2.23 -7.47
N ILE A 12 2.80 1.31 -8.36
CA ILE A 12 2.37 -0.04 -7.98
C ILE A 12 3.48 -0.78 -7.24
N LEU A 13 4.72 -0.75 -7.76
CA LEU A 13 5.87 -1.36 -7.09
C LEU A 13 6.10 -0.77 -5.69
N LEU A 14 6.00 0.56 -5.55
CA LEU A 14 6.06 1.22 -4.25
C LEU A 14 4.93 0.76 -3.33
N GLY A 15 3.71 0.66 -3.83
CA GLY A 15 2.55 0.18 -3.06
C GLY A 15 2.79 -1.21 -2.47
N VAL A 16 3.29 -2.14 -3.28
CA VAL A 16 3.65 -3.50 -2.82
C VAL A 16 4.71 -3.44 -1.73
N VAL A 17 5.81 -2.72 -1.97
CA VAL A 17 6.94 -2.63 -1.02
C VAL A 17 6.47 -2.02 0.31
N ILE A 18 5.69 -0.95 0.24
CA ILE A 18 5.17 -0.25 1.42
C ILE A 18 4.28 -1.17 2.25
N ILE A 19 3.33 -1.88 1.62
CA ILE A 19 2.44 -2.81 2.34
C ILE A 19 3.25 -3.96 2.94
N PHE A 20 4.23 -4.50 2.22
CA PHE A 20 5.05 -5.59 2.71
C PHE A 20 5.87 -5.20 3.93
N VAL A 21 6.58 -4.07 3.84
CA VAL A 21 7.37 -3.53 4.96
C VAL A 21 6.46 -3.22 6.15
N PHE A 22 5.29 -2.62 5.87
CA PHE A 22 4.30 -2.36 6.91
C PHE A 22 3.85 -3.66 7.59
N ASN A 23 3.50 -4.71 6.84
CA ASN A 23 3.04 -5.97 7.43
C ASN A 23 4.12 -6.67 8.25
N ILE A 24 5.40 -6.58 7.87
CA ILE A 24 6.51 -7.12 8.67
C ILE A 24 6.58 -6.43 10.05
N ILE A 25 6.41 -5.11 10.08
CA ILE A 25 6.44 -4.33 11.34
C ILE A 25 5.11 -4.46 12.10
N GLY A 26 4.01 -4.48 11.37
CA GLY A 26 2.64 -4.52 11.89
C GLY A 26 2.29 -5.85 12.53
N VAL A 27 2.94 -6.96 12.15
CA VAL A 27 2.73 -8.27 12.77
C VAL A 27 3.00 -8.25 14.28
N TYR A 28 3.97 -7.44 14.74
CA TYR A 28 4.27 -7.26 16.17
C TYR A 28 3.17 -6.52 16.92
N LEU A 29 2.31 -5.79 16.20
CA LEU A 29 1.17 -5.02 16.72
C LEU A 29 -0.17 -5.70 16.42
N ASN A 30 -0.18 -6.93 15.87
CA ASN A 30 -1.37 -7.60 15.30
C ASN A 30 -2.10 -6.78 14.21
N LEU A 31 -1.39 -5.87 13.54
CA LEU A 31 -1.91 -5.10 12.41
C LEU A 31 -1.44 -5.73 11.11
N ASN A 32 -2.37 -6.11 10.23
CA ASN A 32 -2.04 -6.72 8.96
C ASN A 32 -2.97 -6.22 7.86
N ILE A 33 -2.40 -5.67 6.80
CA ILE A 33 -3.14 -5.19 5.63
C ILE A 33 -3.13 -6.27 4.56
N PRO A 34 -4.30 -6.73 4.07
CA PRO A 34 -4.35 -7.71 3.00
C PRO A 34 -3.61 -7.22 1.75
N VAL A 35 -2.68 -8.03 1.23
CA VAL A 35 -1.97 -7.72 -0.01
C VAL A 35 -2.85 -8.13 -1.19
N ASN A 36 -3.62 -7.19 -1.74
CA ASN A 36 -4.47 -7.41 -2.91
C ASN A 36 -4.30 -6.27 -3.93
N VAL A 37 -4.82 -6.44 -5.13
CA VAL A 37 -4.66 -5.45 -6.22
C VAL A 37 -5.21 -4.08 -5.80
N TRP A 38 -6.30 -4.04 -5.05
CA TRP A 38 -6.93 -2.79 -4.60
C TRP A 38 -6.08 -2.05 -3.55
N THR A 39 -5.61 -2.74 -2.52
CA THR A 39 -4.77 -2.14 -1.47
C THR A 39 -3.45 -1.66 -2.05
N ILE A 40 -2.85 -2.42 -2.97
CA ILE A 40 -1.63 -2.03 -3.68
C ILE A 40 -1.85 -0.76 -4.51
N ILE A 41 -2.97 -0.63 -5.22
CA ILE A 41 -3.27 0.58 -6.00
C ILE A 41 -3.49 1.78 -5.07
N ILE A 42 -4.29 1.61 -4.00
CA ILE A 42 -4.58 2.67 -3.03
C ILE A 42 -3.28 3.17 -2.39
N VAL A 43 -2.45 2.27 -1.86
CA VAL A 43 -1.16 2.61 -1.25
C VAL A 43 -0.14 3.07 -2.29
N GLY A 44 -0.14 2.52 -3.51
CA GLY A 44 0.79 2.92 -4.57
C GLY A 44 0.55 4.34 -5.10
N ILE A 45 -0.71 4.77 -5.12
CA ILE A 45 -1.10 6.12 -5.56
C ILE A 45 -1.00 7.11 -4.39
N LEU A 46 -1.61 6.79 -3.26
CA LEU A 46 -1.70 7.70 -2.11
C LEU A 46 -0.50 7.62 -1.16
N LYS A 47 0.34 6.59 -1.26
CA LYS A 47 1.51 6.33 -0.40
C LYS A 47 1.12 6.23 1.08
N VAL A 48 1.76 7.03 1.93
CA VAL A 48 1.54 7.07 3.39
C VAL A 48 0.07 7.38 3.73
N PRO A 49 -0.58 8.41 3.15
CA PRO A 49 -2.02 8.63 3.38
C PRO A 49 -2.90 7.41 3.06
N GLY A 50 -2.60 6.69 1.98
CA GLY A 50 -3.35 5.48 1.59
C GLY A 50 -3.19 4.36 2.60
N LEU A 51 -1.97 4.18 3.14
CA LEU A 51 -1.68 3.24 4.21
C LEU A 51 -2.50 3.54 5.47
N ILE A 52 -2.50 4.79 5.92
CA ILE A 52 -3.24 5.23 7.11
C ILE A 52 -4.74 5.01 6.92
N MET A 53 -5.27 5.34 5.73
CA MET A 53 -6.68 5.13 5.41
C MET A 53 -7.07 3.66 5.51
N LEU A 54 -6.26 2.75 4.94
CA LEU A 54 -6.49 1.31 5.02
C LEU A 54 -6.40 0.78 6.45
N LEU A 55 -5.50 1.34 7.27
CA LEU A 55 -5.40 0.97 8.68
C LEU A 55 -6.63 1.36 9.47
N ILE A 56 -7.10 2.59 9.31
CA ILE A 56 -8.33 3.05 9.97
C ILE A 56 -9.50 2.14 9.55
N LEU A 57 -9.64 1.86 8.26
CA LEU A 57 -10.68 0.95 7.73
C LEU A 57 -10.55 -0.50 8.22
N SER A 58 -9.35 -0.95 8.58
CA SER A 58 -9.13 -2.29 9.08
C SER A 58 -9.33 -2.42 10.59
N ILE A 59 -9.33 -1.29 11.32
CA ILE A 59 -9.52 -1.23 12.78
C ILE A 59 -11.00 -1.03 13.14
N ILE A 60 -11.77 -0.36 12.27
CA ILE A 60 -13.22 -0.18 12.40
C ILE A 60 -13.95 -1.46 12.01
#